data_AF-A0A4V1DHH3-F1
#
_entry.id   AF-A0A4V1DHH3-F1
#
_cell.length_a   1.000
_cell.length_b   1.000
_cell.length_c   1.000
_cell.angle_alpha   90.00
_cell.angle_beta   90.00
_cell.angle_gamma   90.00
#
_symmetry.space_group_name_H-M   'P 1'
#
loop_
_entity.id
_entity.type
_entity.pdbx_description
1 polymer ?
#
loop_
_entity_poly.entity_id
_entity_poly.type
_entity_poly.pdbx_seq_one_letter_code
_entity_poly.pdbx_strand_id
1 'polypeptide(L)'
;MPFLKKAFTALTASALLIPIGAQAVENIDTQSYWYGFFIGSAAMTCAFLEDGLITRAQAKETLIKIFSKDPEIPEVSRKAALKEMVQDKQNKSCPLPPR
;
A
#
# COMPACT_ATOMS: atom_id res chain seq x y z
N MET A 1 -26.42 -55.11 27.55
CA MET A 1 -26.02 -54.30 28.73
C MET A 1 -24.60 -54.69 29.12
N PRO A 2 -23.65 -53.81 29.50
CA PRO A 2 -23.52 -52.34 29.39
C PRO A 2 -22.30 -51.95 28.50
N PHE A 3 -22.35 -50.87 27.72
CA PHE A 3 -21.96 -49.48 28.02
C PHE A 3 -20.47 -49.17 28.23
N LEU A 4 -20.01 -48.23 27.38
CA LEU A 4 -18.96 -47.22 27.58
C LEU A 4 -17.54 -47.68 27.94
N LYS A 5 -16.59 -47.35 27.06
CA LYS A 5 -15.36 -46.67 27.49
C LYS A 5 -14.87 -45.70 26.40
N LYS A 6 -15.33 -44.45 26.56
CA LYS A 6 -14.59 -43.18 26.44
C LYS A 6 -13.73 -43.05 25.16
N ALA A 7 -14.22 -42.48 24.07
CA ALA A 7 -14.58 -41.07 23.88
C ALA A 7 -13.42 -40.11 24.21
N PHE A 8 -12.85 -39.55 23.14
CA PHE A 8 -12.26 -38.21 23.04
C PHE A 8 -11.06 -37.88 23.94
N THR A 9 -9.86 -38.18 23.44
CA THR A 9 -8.62 -37.46 23.80
C THR A 9 -7.99 -36.90 22.53
N ALA A 10 -8.61 -35.87 21.94
CA ALA A 10 -8.00 -35.09 20.87
C ALA A 10 -8.67 -33.72 20.76
N LEU A 11 -8.63 -32.90 21.81
CA LEU A 11 -9.07 -31.51 21.66
C LEU A 11 -8.45 -30.57 22.69
N THR A 12 -7.13 -30.47 22.74
CA THR A 12 -6.43 -29.40 23.49
C THR A 12 -5.17 -28.93 22.76
N ALA A 13 -5.28 -28.58 21.47
CA ALA A 13 -4.19 -27.91 20.76
C ALA A 13 -4.66 -26.86 19.72
N SER A 14 -5.94 -26.48 19.70
CA SER A 14 -6.45 -25.49 18.74
C SER A 14 -6.62 -24.08 19.33
N ALA A 15 -6.18 -23.83 20.56
CA ALA A 15 -6.35 -22.53 21.22
C ALA A 15 -5.16 -21.57 21.09
N LEU A 16 -4.14 -21.89 20.27
CA LEU A 16 -2.97 -21.01 20.05
C LEU A 16 -2.94 -20.33 18.68
N LEU A 17 -4.00 -20.45 17.88
CA LEU A 17 -4.13 -19.69 16.65
C LEU A 17 -5.03 -18.49 16.92
N ILE A 18 -4.48 -17.29 16.69
CA ILE A 18 -5.06 -15.94 16.69
C ILE A 18 -4.59 -15.12 17.90
N PRO A 19 -3.57 -14.26 17.70
CA PRO A 19 -3.83 -12.94 17.11
C PRO A 19 -2.81 -12.49 16.04
N ILE A 20 -2.04 -13.39 15.43
CA ILE A 20 -1.04 -13.00 14.41
C ILE A 20 -1.70 -12.44 13.14
N GLY A 21 -2.93 -12.86 12.83
CA GLY A 21 -3.66 -12.40 11.65
C GLY A 21 -4.12 -10.94 11.71
N ALA A 22 -4.47 -10.40 12.90
CA ALA A 22 -4.99 -9.05 13.00
C ALA A 22 -3.93 -7.99 12.66
N GLN A 23 -2.71 -8.17 13.17
CA GLN A 23 -1.58 -7.27 12.86
C GLN A 23 -1.11 -7.39 11.40
N ALA A 24 -1.20 -8.59 10.80
CA ALA A 24 -0.83 -8.79 9.39
C ALA A 24 -1.85 -8.14 8.44
N VAL A 25 -3.15 -8.26 8.74
CA VAL A 25 -4.24 -7.64 7.96
C VAL A 25 -4.18 -6.11 8.06
N GLU A 26 -3.99 -5.56 9.25
CA GLU A 26 -3.85 -4.11 9.46
C GLU A 26 -2.64 -3.53 8.71
N ASN A 27 -1.53 -4.27 8.66
CA ASN A 27 -0.35 -3.89 7.88
C ASN A 27 -0.60 -3.94 6.37
N ILE A 28 -1.36 -4.93 5.86
CA ILE A 28 -1.69 -5.03 4.44
C ILE A 28 -2.63 -3.89 4.03
N ASP A 29 -3.69 -3.64 4.80
CA ASP A 29 -4.65 -2.56 4.51
C ASP A 29 -3.97 -1.18 4.54
N THR A 30 -3.09 -0.96 5.52
CA THR A 30 -2.30 0.27 5.61
C THR A 30 -1.36 0.40 4.42
N GLN A 31 -0.67 -0.67 4.01
CA GLN A 31 0.22 -0.64 2.86
C GLN A 31 -0.54 -0.39 1.55
N SER A 32 -1.68 -1.04 1.36
CA SER A 32 -2.54 -0.88 0.18
C SER A 32 -3.15 0.51 0.11
N TYR A 33 -3.59 1.08 1.24
CA TYR A 33 -4.06 2.46 1.31
C TYR A 33 -2.98 3.43 0.83
N TRP A 34 -1.79 3.37 1.43
CA TRP A 34 -0.70 4.29 1.07
C TRP A 34 -0.25 4.10 -0.37
N TYR A 35 -0.20 2.86 -0.85
CA TYR A 35 0.08 2.57 -2.24
C TYR A 35 -0.93 3.24 -3.18
N GLY A 36 -2.22 3.05 -2.92
CA GLY A 36 -3.31 3.65 -3.71
C GLY A 36 -3.29 5.17 -3.65
N PHE A 37 -3.00 5.74 -2.47
CA PHE A 37 -2.82 7.18 -2.30
C PHE A 37 -1.70 7.71 -3.21
N PHE A 38 -0.51 7.10 -3.18
CA PHE A 38 0.61 7.53 -4.01
C PHE A 38 0.29 7.47 -5.51
N ILE A 39 -0.26 6.35 -5.98
CA ILE A 39 -0.62 6.18 -7.40
C ILE A 39 -1.70 7.18 -7.79
N GLY A 40 -2.77 7.30 -7.01
CA GLY A 40 -3.90 8.18 -7.31
C GLY A 40 -3.52 9.65 -7.32
N SER A 41 -2.79 10.13 -6.30
CA SER A 41 -2.33 11.51 -6.24
C SER A 41 -1.33 11.83 -7.37
N ALA A 42 -0.46 10.88 -7.71
CA ALA A 42 0.46 11.07 -8.81
C ALA A 42 -0.27 11.14 -10.16
N ALA A 43 -1.16 10.18 -10.45
CA ALA A 43 -1.97 10.16 -11.65
C ALA A 43 -2.81 11.44 -11.81
N MET A 44 -3.44 11.92 -10.74
CA MET A 44 -4.20 13.17 -10.75
C MET A 44 -3.30 14.38 -11.03
N THR A 45 -2.11 14.44 -10.42
CA THR A 45 -1.15 15.53 -10.68
C THR A 45 -0.67 15.49 -12.14
N CYS A 46 -0.43 14.31 -12.69
CA CYS A 46 -0.06 14.14 -14.10
C CYS A 46 -1.20 14.56 -15.03
N ALA A 47 -2.44 14.18 -14.74
CA ALA A 47 -3.61 14.60 -15.51
C ALA A 47 -3.78 16.13 -15.50
N PHE A 48 -3.63 16.78 -14.35
CA PHE A 48 -3.67 18.25 -14.26
C PHE A 48 -2.56 18.94 -15.06
N LEU A 49 -1.39 18.31 -15.17
CA LEU A 49 -0.31 18.82 -16.02
C LEU A 49 -0.66 18.67 -17.50
N GLU A 50 -1.25 17.55 -17.90
CA GLU A 50 -1.67 17.28 -19.28
C GLU A 50 -2.81 18.19 -19.73
N ASP A 51 -3.76 18.47 -18.85
CA ASP A 51 -4.85 19.41 -19.07
C ASP A 51 -4.40 20.89 -19.02
N GLY A 52 -3.13 21.15 -18.69
CA GLY A 52 -2.57 22.50 -18.57
C GLY A 52 -3.07 23.31 -17.37
N LEU A 53 -3.71 22.65 -16.40
CA LEU A 53 -4.22 23.27 -15.17
C LEU A 53 -3.09 23.65 -14.21
N ILE A 54 -1.98 22.92 -14.26
CA ILE A 54 -0.76 23.20 -13.51
C ILE A 54 0.46 23.20 -14.41
N THR A 55 1.47 23.99 -14.04
CA THR A 55 2.76 23.98 -14.72
C THR A 55 3.57 22.74 -14.36
N ARG A 56 4.55 22.39 -15.22
CA ARG A 56 5.50 21.30 -14.93
C ARG A 56 6.26 21.52 -13.62
N ALA A 57 6.56 22.77 -13.26
CA ALA A 57 7.22 23.10 -12.00
C ALA A 57 6.32 22.79 -10.79
N GLN A 58 5.05 23.19 -10.85
CA GLN A 58 4.05 22.89 -9.81
C GLN A 58 3.82 21.38 -9.69
N ALA A 59 3.64 20.68 -10.81
CA ALA A 59 3.49 19.22 -10.81
C ALA A 59 4.68 18.53 -10.13
N LYS A 60 5.90 18.94 -10.47
CA LYS A 60 7.12 18.41 -9.86
C LYS A 60 7.17 18.66 -8.35
N GLU A 61 6.87 19.87 -7.91
CA GLU A 61 6.87 20.22 -6.49
C GLU A 61 5.83 19.41 -5.71
N THR A 62 4.61 19.29 -6.25
CA THR A 62 3.53 18.49 -5.66
C THR A 62 3.92 17.03 -5.55
N LEU A 63 4.49 16.43 -6.60
CA LEU A 63 4.95 15.03 -6.56
C LEU A 63 6.10 14.82 -5.58
N ILE A 64 7.05 15.76 -5.48
CA ILE A 64 8.12 15.69 -4.48
C ILE A 64 7.53 15.72 -3.06
N LYS A 65 6.53 16.58 -2.81
CA LYS A 65 5.86 16.65 -1.51
C LYS A 65 5.11 15.36 -1.20
N ILE A 66 4.33 14.84 -2.15
CA ILE A 66 3.59 13.57 -2.00
C ILE A 66 4.55 12.43 -1.65
N PHE A 67 5.62 12.24 -2.43
CA PHE A 67 6.58 11.13 -2.25
C PHE A 67 7.71 11.43 -1.25
N SER A 68 7.63 12.55 -0.52
CA SER A 68 8.60 12.87 0.50
C SER A 68 8.62 11.77 1.58
N LYS A 69 9.79 11.55 2.20
CA LYS A 69 9.91 10.51 3.22
C LYS A 69 9.23 11.01 4.48
N ASP A 70 8.22 10.27 4.93
CA ASP A 70 7.55 10.46 6.20
C ASP A 70 7.73 9.20 7.06
N PRO A 71 8.15 9.30 8.33
CA PRO A 71 8.30 8.14 9.21
C PRO A 71 6.98 7.40 9.49
N GLU A 72 5.82 8.04 9.33
CA GLU A 72 4.50 7.45 9.54
C GLU A 72 4.00 6.67 8.31
N ILE A 73 4.63 6.86 7.15
CA ILE A 73 4.23 6.24 5.90
C ILE A 73 5.10 5.00 5.60
N PRO A 74 4.50 3.83 5.32
CA PRO A 74 5.24 2.64 4.92
C PRO A 74 6.14 2.89 3.70
N GLU A 75 7.46 2.76 3.90
CA GLU A 75 8.45 2.97 2.83
C GLU A 75 8.24 2.02 1.65
N VAL A 76 7.73 0.81 1.92
CA VAL A 76 7.42 -0.22 0.93
C VAL A 76 6.37 0.28 -0.07
N SER A 77 5.26 0.85 0.43
CA SER A 77 4.18 1.38 -0.42
C SER A 77 4.67 2.52 -1.30
N ARG A 78 5.46 3.44 -0.73
CA ARG A 78 6.06 4.56 -1.47
C ARG A 78 6.98 4.10 -2.59
N LYS A 79 7.88 3.15 -2.30
CA LYS A 79 8.81 2.60 -3.29
C LYS A 79 8.09 1.81 -4.38
N ALA A 80 7.10 1.01 -4.01
CA ALA A 80 6.28 0.25 -4.95
C ALA A 80 5.55 1.20 -5.91
N ALA A 81 4.89 2.23 -5.38
CA ALA A 81 4.18 3.20 -6.19
C ALA A 81 5.12 4.00 -7.11
N LEU A 82 6.26 4.47 -6.59
CA LEU A 82 7.23 5.20 -7.43
C LEU A 82 7.78 4.33 -8.57
N LYS A 83 8.03 3.04 -8.28
CA LYS A 83 8.49 2.08 -9.29
C LYS A 83 7.44 1.90 -10.39
N GLU A 84 6.16 1.72 -10.01
CA GLU A 84 5.07 1.60 -10.97
C GLU A 84 4.92 2.86 -11.83
N MET A 85 4.89 4.04 -11.22
CA MET A 85 4.77 5.31 -11.95
C MET A 85 5.90 5.54 -12.95
N VAL A 86 7.14 5.16 -12.62
CA VAL A 86 8.31 5.26 -13.53
C VAL A 86 8.23 4.22 -14.66
N GLN A 87 7.60 3.08 -14.43
CA GLN A 87 7.43 2.03 -15.43
C GLN A 87 6.22 2.25 -16.34
N ASP A 88 5.25 3.03 -15.88
CA ASP A 88 4.06 3.37 -16.65
C ASP A 88 4.41 4.28 -17.85
N LYS A 89 4.15 3.74 -19.05
CA LYS A 89 4.40 4.43 -20.31
C LYS A 89 3.44 5.60 -20.55
N GLN A 90 2.31 5.67 -19.85
CA GLN A 90 1.38 6.79 -19.91
C GLN A 90 1.91 8.01 -19.16
N ASN A 91 2.74 7.81 -18.13
CA ASN A 91 3.27 8.90 -17.29
C ASN A 91 4.58 9.52 -17.79
N LYS A 92 4.98 9.30 -19.06
CA LYS A 92 6.26 9.80 -19.62
C LYS A 92 6.40 11.33 -19.60
N SER A 93 5.27 12.02 -19.65
CA SER A 93 5.10 13.48 -19.57
C SER A 93 5.28 14.01 -18.15
N CYS A 94 5.10 13.16 -17.13
CA CYS A 94 4.98 13.56 -15.75
C CYS A 94 6.35 13.70 -15.05
N PRO A 95 6.63 14.80 -14.33
CA PRO A 95 7.92 15.06 -13.71
C PRO A 95 8.07 14.29 -12.37
N LEU A 96 8.01 12.97 -12.43
CA LEU A 96 8.14 12.09 -11.26
C LEU A 96 9.50 12.30 -10.55
N PRO A 97 9.53 12.21 -9.21
CA PRO A 97 10.77 12.34 -8.45
C PRO A 97 11.76 11.21 -8.82
N PRO A 98 13.08 11.49 -8.79
CA PRO A 98 14.08 10.45 -9.00
C PRO A 98 14.03 9.39 -7.90
N ARG A 99 14.45 8.17 -8.25
CA ARG A 99 14.47 6.99 -7.35
C ARG A 99 15.30 7.21 -6.09
#